data_AF-A0A6G6Z3K3-F1
#
_entry.id   AF-A0A6G6Z3K3-F1
#
_cell.length_a   1.000
_cell.length_b   1.000
_cell.length_c   1.000
_cell.angle_alpha   90.00
_cell.angle_beta   90.00
_cell.angle_gamma   90.00
#
_symmetry.space_group_name_H-M   'P 1'
#
loop_
_entity.id
_entity.type
_entity.pdbx_description
1 polymer ?
#
loop_
_entity_poly.entity_id
_entity_poly.type
_entity_poly.pdbx_seq_one_letter_code
_entity_poly.pdbx_strand_id
1 'polypeptide(L)'
;MAVQTDPVLSPQVTPPFERAYRAVLAADVVGYTRLMEAAEFETHQHLRTLRVEITDPTIVSHRGEIVKNTGDGFLAVFESPLDALECATELQQEIPVRESQHSPERRIAFRIGLHWEPVIFDLDDVYGSAVNIAARLQTAAPAGGIVVSSAMLDNLDGVGELKFDSLGDLRLKNLTRAVTAFSLRLPGVDRGAAVGFAGSPSKRARLPSIAVLPFVSLSDDADDNYFAEGFVDDIIATLSNIRHLLVVARGSTMMIDRRAVDHGTVAGERLGVRYFLSGKIRRAGGRIRLSVELGDLSTASVIWAEKYETDIEQIFGVQDEIALMIVGRISAHVQQAEVKRAMRKRPHNLNSYDYFLRALDLLYKLDFASFSRARTLLERAREEDDGYAAPYAFSARWHMLNIAEGRSTDPDAEVAEIIRLSNCAIERDPSDALALSLQGHARSAFHFDYDTALDCFDRALAASPNNPWAWMFSSATYGFIGQAASGIERAERAIRLSPLDHQAFVNYTRLCQNHYLNGTYEEAIRWSRKALSLNPRYGNAIRIAAASLEAVGRHEDASLMAKHHRLVLPQFTVSHYAPRCPFKAEQASLYVQRLEAAGLPV
;
A
#
# COMPACT_ATOMS: atom_id res chain seq x y z
N MET A 1 13.76 38.67 41.98
CA MET A 1 12.35 39.04 41.70
C MET A 1 12.25 39.29 40.21
N ALA A 2 11.43 38.65 39.39
CA ALA A 2 10.31 37.76 39.62
C ALA A 2 10.23 36.74 38.47
N VAL A 3 9.80 35.51 38.79
CA VAL A 3 9.37 34.50 37.82
C VAL A 3 7.91 34.79 37.50
N GLN A 4 7.57 34.95 36.23
CA GLN A 4 6.18 35.08 35.77
C GLN A 4 5.73 33.70 35.26
N THR A 5 4.75 33.14 35.95
CA THR A 5 4.15 31.81 35.76
C THR A 5 3.28 31.73 34.52
N ASP A 6 3.39 30.64 33.76
CA ASP A 6 2.49 30.26 32.67
C ASP A 6 1.03 30.09 33.14
N PRO A 7 0.04 30.32 32.25
CA PRO A 7 -1.36 30.13 32.58
C PRO A 7 -1.71 28.65 32.70
N VAL A 8 -2.34 28.28 33.82
CA VAL A 8 -2.90 26.95 34.06
C VAL A 8 -4.10 26.74 33.14
N LEU A 9 -3.98 25.84 32.17
CA LEU A 9 -5.12 25.30 31.42
C LEU A 9 -6.04 24.57 32.39
N SER A 10 -7.27 25.07 32.53
CA SER A 10 -8.33 24.36 33.25
C SER A 10 -8.70 23.09 32.46
N PRO A 11 -8.89 21.94 33.12
CA PRO A 11 -9.32 20.72 32.43
C PRO A 11 -10.72 20.96 31.86
N GLN A 12 -10.82 21.08 30.54
CA GLN A 12 -12.11 21.00 29.86
C GLN A 12 -12.68 19.61 30.12
N VAL A 13 -13.82 19.56 30.80
CA VAL A 13 -14.62 18.35 30.95
C VAL A 13 -15.14 18.01 29.55
N THR A 14 -14.57 16.98 28.92
CA THR A 14 -15.09 16.44 27.67
C THR A 14 -16.55 16.03 27.89
N PRO A 15 -17.50 16.46 27.04
CA PRO A 15 -18.88 16.02 27.17
C PRO A 15 -18.94 14.48 27.11
N PRO A 16 -19.81 13.83 27.91
CA PRO A 16 -19.91 12.38 27.93
C PRO A 16 -20.40 11.87 26.57
N PHE A 17 -19.74 10.84 26.03
CA PHE A 17 -20.21 10.14 24.84
C PHE A 17 -21.50 9.39 25.15
N GLU A 18 -22.48 9.47 24.25
CA GLU A 18 -23.71 8.68 24.36
C GLU A 18 -23.50 7.31 23.72
N ARG A 19 -23.88 6.25 24.44
CA ARG A 19 -23.86 4.88 23.93
C ARG A 19 -25.27 4.31 23.98
N ALA A 20 -25.87 4.10 22.81
CA ALA A 20 -27.24 3.60 22.69
C ALA A 20 -27.34 2.52 21.60
N TYR A 21 -28.30 1.62 21.74
CA TYR A 21 -28.63 0.65 20.68
C TYR A 21 -29.24 1.38 19.49
N ARG A 22 -28.72 1.08 18.29
CA ARG A 22 -29.23 1.59 17.02
C ARG A 22 -29.16 0.51 15.96
N ALA A 23 -30.10 0.56 15.02
CA ALA A 23 -29.99 -0.16 13.77
C ALA A 23 -29.15 0.67 12.83
N VAL A 24 -28.05 0.10 12.35
CA VAL A 24 -27.15 0.75 11.41
C VAL A 24 -27.42 0.22 10.01
N LEU A 25 -27.72 1.14 9.09
CA LEU A 25 -27.89 0.89 7.67
C LEU A 25 -26.69 1.44 6.93
N ALA A 26 -25.93 0.55 6.28
CA ALA A 26 -24.87 0.92 5.37
C ALA A 26 -25.30 0.61 3.93
N ALA A 27 -25.15 1.58 3.02
CA ALA A 27 -25.49 1.43 1.62
C ALA A 27 -24.37 1.92 0.71
N ASP A 28 -24.19 1.25 -0.44
CA ASP A 28 -23.17 1.59 -1.43
C ASP A 28 -23.64 1.25 -2.86
N VAL A 29 -23.17 2.01 -3.85
CA VAL A 29 -23.57 1.86 -5.26
C VAL A 29 -22.78 0.75 -5.95
N VAL A 30 -23.51 -0.16 -6.59
CA VAL A 30 -22.94 -1.27 -7.35
C VAL A 30 -22.18 -0.78 -8.57
N GLY A 31 -20.87 -1.02 -8.59
CA GLY A 31 -20.02 -0.73 -9.74
C GLY A 31 -19.83 0.76 -9.98
N TYR A 32 -19.84 1.57 -8.92
CA TYR A 32 -19.70 3.02 -8.99
C TYR A 32 -18.49 3.48 -9.82
N THR A 33 -17.31 2.87 -9.62
CA THR A 33 -16.10 3.19 -10.42
C THR A 33 -16.33 3.04 -11.93
N ARG A 34 -17.04 1.99 -12.35
CA ARG A 34 -17.37 1.76 -13.77
C ARG A 34 -18.34 2.82 -14.30
N LEU A 35 -19.32 3.22 -13.49
CA LEU A 35 -20.26 4.28 -13.86
C LEU A 35 -19.54 5.62 -14.00
N MET A 36 -18.61 5.93 -13.08
CA MET A 36 -17.77 7.13 -13.11
C MET A 36 -16.82 7.16 -14.31
N GLU A 37 -16.17 6.04 -14.66
CA GLU A 37 -15.33 5.93 -15.86
C GLU A 37 -16.13 6.14 -17.16
N ALA A 38 -17.38 5.68 -17.18
CA ALA A 38 -18.24 5.79 -18.35
C ALA A 38 -18.82 7.20 -18.52
N ALA A 39 -19.20 7.87 -17.43
CA ALA A 39 -19.75 9.22 -17.44
C ALA A 39 -19.68 9.87 -16.04
N GLU A 40 -18.56 10.53 -15.73
CA GLU A 40 -18.26 11.11 -14.41
C GLU A 40 -19.33 12.11 -13.94
N PHE A 41 -19.61 13.14 -14.74
CA PHE A 41 -20.55 14.21 -14.36
C PHE A 41 -22.00 13.70 -14.26
N GLU A 42 -22.44 12.90 -15.24
CA GLU A 42 -23.81 12.37 -15.28
C GLU A 42 -24.07 11.41 -14.11
N THR A 43 -23.13 10.51 -13.80
CA THR A 43 -23.24 9.57 -12.67
C THR A 43 -23.35 10.30 -11.34
N HIS A 44 -22.51 11.33 -11.13
CA HIS A 44 -22.56 12.12 -9.91
C HIS A 44 -23.88 12.89 -9.77
N GLN A 45 -24.38 13.49 -10.86
CA GLN A 45 -25.66 14.18 -10.86
C GLN A 45 -26.84 13.23 -10.61
N HIS A 46 -26.83 12.03 -11.21
CA HIS A 46 -27.85 11.01 -10.99
C HIS A 46 -27.87 10.53 -9.54
N LEU A 47 -26.70 10.20 -8.97
CA LEU A 47 -26.61 9.79 -7.57
C LEU A 47 -27.11 10.89 -6.63
N ARG A 48 -26.74 12.16 -6.89
CA ARG A 48 -27.24 13.30 -6.12
C ARG A 48 -28.76 13.44 -6.21
N THR A 49 -29.33 13.21 -7.39
CA THR A 49 -30.79 13.28 -7.61
C THR A 49 -31.52 12.19 -6.84
N LEU A 50 -31.05 10.94 -6.94
CA LEU A 50 -31.60 9.83 -6.16
C LEU A 50 -31.54 10.12 -4.66
N ARG A 51 -30.46 10.74 -4.19
CA ARG A 51 -30.32 11.08 -2.77
C ARG A 51 -31.33 12.12 -2.30
N VAL A 52 -31.46 13.23 -3.03
CA VAL A 52 -32.36 14.32 -2.65
C VAL A 52 -33.83 13.96 -2.84
N GLU A 53 -34.17 13.20 -3.88
CA GLU A 53 -35.56 12.89 -4.23
C GLU A 53 -36.09 11.63 -3.52
N ILE A 54 -35.23 10.65 -3.20
CA ILE A 54 -35.64 9.34 -2.70
C ILE A 54 -34.92 9.01 -1.39
N THR A 55 -33.58 8.87 -1.41
CA THR A 55 -32.83 8.31 -0.28
C THR A 55 -33.03 9.09 1.03
N ASP A 56 -32.76 10.39 1.01
CA ASP A 56 -32.78 11.21 2.22
C ASP A 56 -34.23 11.37 2.75
N PRO A 57 -35.25 11.63 1.91
CA PRO A 57 -36.65 11.64 2.34
C PRO A 57 -37.13 10.32 2.95
N THR A 58 -36.81 9.17 2.33
CA THR A 58 -37.24 7.85 2.84
C THR A 58 -36.58 7.53 4.18
N ILE A 59 -35.31 7.89 4.38
CA ILE A 59 -34.65 7.69 5.69
C ILE A 59 -35.35 8.51 6.77
N VAL A 60 -35.67 9.77 6.48
CA VAL A 60 -36.35 10.66 7.44
C VAL A 60 -37.80 10.22 7.71
N SER A 61 -38.55 9.77 6.69
CA SER A 61 -39.93 9.29 6.87
C SER A 61 -40.02 8.05 7.77
N HIS A 62 -38.97 7.22 7.74
CA HIS A 62 -38.78 6.07 8.62
C HIS A 62 -38.03 6.43 9.91
N ARG A 63 -38.02 7.70 10.33
CA ARG A 63 -37.41 8.15 11.59
C ARG A 63 -35.92 7.80 11.73
N GLY A 64 -35.22 7.66 10.60
CA GLY A 64 -33.78 7.48 10.54
C GLY A 64 -33.02 8.80 10.46
N GLU A 65 -31.76 8.76 10.86
CA GLU A 65 -30.83 9.87 10.77
C GLU A 65 -29.64 9.49 9.88
N ILE A 66 -29.30 10.35 8.91
CA ILE A 66 -28.12 10.16 8.08
C ILE A 66 -26.90 10.64 8.85
N VAL A 67 -26.01 9.73 9.19
CA VAL A 67 -24.78 10.01 9.93
C VAL A 67 -23.71 10.55 8.99
N LYS A 68 -23.51 9.90 7.84
CA LYS A 68 -22.50 10.33 6.88
C LYS A 68 -22.76 9.84 5.47
N ASN A 69 -22.20 10.59 4.53
CA ASN A 69 -22.20 10.26 3.12
C ASN A 69 -20.80 9.80 2.71
N THR A 70 -20.71 8.59 2.17
CA THR A 70 -19.44 7.97 1.80
C THR A 70 -19.29 8.00 0.29
N GLY A 71 -19.18 9.19 -0.33
CA GLY A 71 -18.95 9.33 -1.79
C GLY A 71 -20.06 8.71 -2.67
N ASP A 72 -19.97 7.40 -2.88
CA ASP A 72 -20.89 6.50 -3.57
C ASP A 72 -21.90 5.78 -2.66
N GLY A 73 -21.87 6.04 -1.37
CA GLY A 73 -22.77 5.43 -0.40
C GLY A 73 -23.20 6.37 0.73
N PHE A 74 -23.86 5.80 1.73
CA PHE A 74 -24.24 6.50 2.95
C PHE A 74 -24.36 5.55 4.14
N LEU A 75 -24.32 6.14 5.34
CA LEU A 75 -24.58 5.49 6.61
C LEU A 75 -25.74 6.20 7.31
N ALA A 76 -26.75 5.43 7.72
CA ALA A 76 -27.87 5.91 8.50
C ALA A 76 -28.08 5.08 9.76
N VAL A 77 -28.64 5.70 10.79
CA VAL A 77 -28.98 5.05 12.06
C VAL A 77 -30.45 5.23 12.39
N PHE A 78 -31.03 4.21 13.02
CA PHE A 78 -32.44 4.18 13.41
C PHE A 78 -32.55 3.70 14.86
N GLU A 79 -33.51 4.25 15.60
CA GLU A 79 -33.82 3.77 16.94
C GLU A 79 -34.54 2.41 16.93
N SER A 80 -35.22 2.10 15.82
CA SER A 80 -36.01 0.88 15.64
C SER A 80 -35.39 -0.02 14.55
N PRO A 81 -35.17 -1.32 14.81
CA PRO A 81 -34.80 -2.29 13.78
C PRO A 81 -35.83 -2.38 12.65
N LEU A 82 -37.12 -2.29 13.00
CA LEU A 82 -38.20 -2.39 12.03
C LEU A 82 -38.15 -1.24 11.03
N ASP A 83 -37.97 -0.02 11.53
CA ASP A 83 -37.89 1.20 10.71
C ASP A 83 -36.73 1.13 9.71
N ALA A 84 -35.56 0.66 10.16
CA ALA A 84 -34.40 0.50 9.29
C ALA A 84 -34.65 -0.55 8.18
N LEU A 85 -35.36 -1.64 8.50
CA LEU A 85 -35.68 -2.68 7.54
C LEU A 85 -36.74 -2.23 6.53
N GLU A 86 -37.79 -1.53 6.99
CA GLU A 86 -38.82 -0.94 6.13
C GLU A 86 -38.23 0.12 5.21
N CYS A 87 -37.41 1.02 5.75
CA CYS A 87 -36.65 1.99 4.97
C CYS A 87 -35.81 1.32 3.88
N ALA A 88 -35.00 0.32 4.25
CA ALA A 88 -34.14 -0.37 3.28
C ALA A 88 -34.98 -1.07 2.20
N THR A 89 -36.11 -1.65 2.57
CA THR A 89 -37.03 -2.33 1.65
C THR A 89 -37.66 -1.37 0.67
N GLU A 90 -38.13 -0.21 1.14
CA GLU A 90 -38.70 0.85 0.32
C GLU A 90 -37.68 1.41 -0.67
N LEU A 91 -36.46 1.74 -0.20
CA LEU A 91 -35.36 2.16 -1.07
C LEU A 91 -35.08 1.14 -2.18
N GLN A 92 -35.12 -0.16 -1.85
CA GLN A 92 -34.89 -1.21 -2.84
C GLN A 92 -36.05 -1.46 -3.80
N GLN A 93 -37.23 -0.91 -3.54
CA GLN A 93 -38.39 -0.95 -4.43
C GLN A 93 -38.45 0.30 -5.32
N GLU A 94 -38.19 1.48 -4.76
CA GLU A 94 -38.35 2.75 -5.47
C GLU A 94 -37.21 3.06 -6.44
N ILE A 95 -35.96 2.80 -6.03
CA ILE A 95 -34.78 3.14 -6.84
C ILE A 95 -34.78 2.41 -8.18
N PRO A 96 -35.05 1.09 -8.27
CA PRO A 96 -35.16 0.41 -9.56
C PRO A 96 -36.25 0.98 -10.48
N VAL A 97 -37.37 1.47 -9.91
CA VAL A 97 -38.45 2.10 -10.68
C VAL A 97 -37.97 3.42 -11.27
N ARG A 98 -37.29 4.26 -10.47
CA ARG A 98 -36.70 5.51 -10.96
C ARG A 98 -35.64 5.27 -12.04
N GLU A 99 -34.79 4.28 -11.83
CA GLU A 99 -33.68 3.93 -12.71
C GLU A 99 -34.12 3.20 -13.99
N SER A 100 -35.38 2.74 -14.07
CA SER A 100 -35.92 2.10 -15.27
C SER A 100 -35.88 3.01 -16.51
N GLN A 101 -35.87 4.33 -16.30
CA GLN A 101 -35.77 5.37 -17.32
C GLN A 101 -34.36 5.44 -17.97
N HIS A 102 -33.35 4.87 -17.32
CA HIS A 102 -31.97 4.86 -17.79
C HIS A 102 -31.60 3.51 -18.45
N SER A 103 -30.64 3.55 -19.37
CA SER A 103 -30.10 2.36 -20.02
C SER A 103 -29.48 1.41 -18.98
N PRO A 104 -29.61 0.07 -19.11
CA PRO A 104 -29.15 -0.91 -18.11
C PRO A 104 -27.70 -0.70 -17.63
N GLU A 105 -26.81 -0.28 -18.52
CA GLU A 105 -25.39 -0.06 -18.21
C GLU A 105 -25.11 1.18 -17.33
N ARG A 106 -26.07 2.11 -17.26
CA ARG A 106 -26.00 3.37 -16.51
C ARG A 106 -26.86 3.39 -15.25
N ARG A 107 -27.60 2.30 -14.96
CA ARG A 107 -28.49 2.22 -13.80
C ARG A 107 -27.68 2.15 -12.51
N ILE A 108 -28.09 2.93 -11.54
CA ILE A 108 -27.61 2.89 -10.16
C ILE A 108 -28.41 1.82 -9.41
N ALA A 109 -27.71 0.95 -8.71
CA ALA A 109 -28.32 0.00 -7.79
C ALA A 109 -27.54 0.04 -6.49
N PHE A 110 -28.24 0.05 -5.36
CA PHE A 110 -27.60 -0.05 -4.05
C PHE A 110 -27.42 -1.51 -3.63
N ARG A 111 -26.48 -1.71 -2.73
CA ARG A 111 -26.38 -2.85 -1.82
C ARG A 111 -26.60 -2.32 -0.42
N ILE A 112 -27.39 -3.02 0.40
CA ILE A 112 -27.69 -2.58 1.76
C ILE A 112 -27.35 -3.64 2.79
N GLY A 113 -26.72 -3.22 3.89
CA GLY A 113 -26.42 -4.04 5.06
C GLY A 113 -27.05 -3.46 6.32
N LEU A 114 -27.69 -4.30 7.14
CA LEU A 114 -28.34 -3.91 8.38
C LEU A 114 -27.83 -4.69 9.59
N HIS A 115 -27.49 -3.98 10.66
CA HIS A 115 -27.06 -4.59 11.92
C HIS A 115 -27.58 -3.82 13.14
N TRP A 116 -27.84 -4.54 14.25
CA TRP A 116 -28.33 -4.00 15.51
C TRP A 116 -27.37 -4.30 16.66
N GLU A 117 -26.74 -3.26 17.21
CA GLU A 117 -25.82 -3.33 18.38
C GLU A 117 -25.60 -1.90 18.94
N PRO A 118 -25.07 -1.70 20.17
CA PRO A 118 -24.76 -0.36 20.67
C PRO A 118 -23.74 0.36 19.80
N VAL A 119 -24.04 1.61 19.51
CA VAL A 119 -23.14 2.55 18.86
C VAL A 119 -22.73 3.65 19.84
N ILE A 120 -21.59 4.27 19.58
CA ILE A 120 -21.08 5.44 20.29
C ILE A 120 -21.33 6.65 19.39
N PHE A 121 -22.07 7.63 19.91
CA PHE A 121 -22.28 8.91 19.28
C PHE A 121 -21.19 9.89 19.73
N ASP A 122 -20.52 10.51 18.77
CA ASP A 122 -19.55 11.58 19.02
C ASP A 122 -19.71 12.66 17.96
N LEU A 123 -20.11 13.86 18.40
CA LEU A 123 -20.47 14.99 17.54
C LEU A 123 -21.55 14.59 16.50
N ASP A 124 -21.19 14.58 15.21
CA ASP A 124 -22.06 14.24 14.07
C ASP A 124 -21.68 12.88 13.43
N ASP A 125 -20.92 12.02 14.11
CA ASP A 125 -20.52 10.70 13.59
C ASP A 125 -20.84 9.58 14.58
N VAL A 126 -20.88 8.35 14.06
CA VAL A 126 -21.22 7.15 14.81
C VAL A 126 -20.09 6.15 14.71
N TYR A 127 -19.66 5.66 15.87
CA TYR A 127 -18.55 4.73 16.03
C TYR A 127 -19.00 3.44 16.71
N GLY A 128 -18.28 2.35 16.47
CA GLY A 128 -18.50 1.06 17.14
C GLY A 128 -18.43 -0.14 16.21
N SER A 129 -18.54 -1.34 16.79
CA SER A 129 -18.58 -2.60 16.03
C SER A 129 -19.78 -2.64 15.08
N ALA A 130 -20.90 -2.02 15.44
CA ALA A 130 -22.13 -2.08 14.66
C ALA A 130 -21.97 -1.49 13.26
N VAL A 131 -21.27 -0.35 13.14
CA VAL A 131 -20.98 0.32 11.85
C VAL A 131 -20.12 -0.57 10.96
N ASN A 132 -19.10 -1.20 11.53
CA ASN A 132 -18.22 -2.11 10.81
C ASN A 132 -18.93 -3.38 10.34
N ILE A 133 -19.87 -3.90 11.14
CA ILE A 133 -20.67 -5.08 10.78
C ILE A 133 -21.63 -4.71 9.65
N ALA A 134 -22.41 -3.64 9.80
CA ALA A 134 -23.38 -3.19 8.78
C ALA A 134 -22.71 -2.95 7.41
N ALA A 135 -21.59 -2.23 7.39
CA ALA A 135 -20.83 -1.98 6.16
C ALA A 135 -20.36 -3.27 5.48
N ARG A 136 -20.07 -4.33 6.23
CA ARG A 136 -19.63 -5.61 5.64
C ARG A 136 -20.78 -6.49 5.20
N LEU A 137 -21.90 -6.48 5.94
CA LEU A 137 -23.14 -7.11 5.49
C LEU A 137 -23.57 -6.51 4.15
N GLN A 138 -23.43 -5.18 3.99
CA GLN A 138 -23.66 -4.49 2.74
C GLN A 138 -22.81 -5.08 1.60
N THR A 139 -21.51 -5.34 1.83
CA THR A 139 -20.67 -5.94 0.77
C THR A 139 -21.10 -7.35 0.35
N ALA A 140 -21.78 -8.09 1.24
CA ALA A 140 -22.31 -9.42 0.96
C ALA A 140 -23.67 -9.37 0.25
N ALA A 141 -24.32 -8.21 0.17
CA ALA A 141 -25.59 -8.06 -0.50
C ALA A 141 -25.42 -8.13 -2.03
N PRO A 142 -26.32 -8.83 -2.75
CA PRO A 142 -26.37 -8.77 -4.20
C PRO A 142 -26.80 -7.37 -4.66
N ALA A 143 -26.62 -7.07 -5.95
CA ALA A 143 -27.09 -5.81 -6.51
C ALA A 143 -28.61 -5.66 -6.34
N GLY A 144 -29.04 -4.59 -5.68
CA GLY A 144 -30.43 -4.37 -5.32
C GLY A 144 -30.91 -5.17 -4.10
N GLY A 145 -30.00 -5.81 -3.35
CA GLY A 145 -30.32 -6.68 -2.22
C GLY A 145 -30.06 -6.06 -0.86
N ILE A 146 -30.65 -6.71 0.16
CA ILE A 146 -30.52 -6.34 1.58
C ILE A 146 -30.00 -7.56 2.34
N VAL A 147 -28.94 -7.39 3.11
CA VAL A 147 -28.41 -8.42 4.02
C VAL A 147 -28.49 -7.93 5.46
N VAL A 148 -29.01 -8.78 6.33
CA VAL A 148 -29.24 -8.48 7.74
C VAL A 148 -28.51 -9.50 8.64
N SER A 149 -28.02 -9.07 9.79
CA SER A 149 -27.49 -10.01 10.81
C SER A 149 -28.59 -10.71 11.60
N SER A 150 -28.28 -11.82 12.26
CA SER A 150 -29.15 -12.45 13.26
C SER A 150 -29.58 -11.46 14.36
N ALA A 151 -28.66 -10.64 14.87
CA ALA A 151 -28.97 -9.64 15.90
C ALA A 151 -30.06 -8.65 15.46
N MET A 152 -30.15 -8.36 14.16
CA MET A 152 -31.23 -7.57 13.59
C MET A 152 -32.55 -8.33 13.68
N LEU A 153 -32.58 -9.57 13.19
CA LEU A 153 -33.77 -10.43 13.20
C LEU A 153 -34.28 -10.74 14.61
N ASP A 154 -33.38 -10.98 15.55
CA ASP A 154 -33.70 -11.29 16.95
C ASP A 154 -34.41 -10.13 17.67
N ASN A 155 -34.30 -8.91 17.13
CA ASN A 155 -34.90 -7.69 17.68
C ASN A 155 -35.98 -7.09 16.76
N LEU A 156 -36.45 -7.84 15.76
CA LEU A 156 -37.59 -7.43 14.94
C LEU A 156 -38.90 -7.98 15.53
N ASP A 157 -39.67 -7.12 16.16
CA ASP A 157 -41.07 -7.42 16.49
C ASP A 157 -41.95 -7.09 15.27
N GLY A 158 -42.79 -8.05 14.82
CA GLY A 158 -43.82 -7.78 13.80
C GLY A 158 -43.45 -8.08 12.33
N VAL A 159 -42.50 -8.99 12.06
CA VAL A 159 -42.11 -9.42 10.69
C VAL A 159 -43.20 -10.26 10.02
N GLY A 160 -44.32 -9.63 9.67
CA GLY A 160 -45.35 -10.25 8.84
C GLY A 160 -44.90 -10.31 7.38
N GLU A 161 -44.82 -11.52 6.83
CA GLU A 161 -44.63 -11.85 5.39
C GLU A 161 -43.23 -11.77 4.76
N LEU A 162 -42.24 -11.12 5.39
CA LEU A 162 -40.86 -11.08 4.84
C LEU A 162 -40.15 -12.43 4.97
N LYS A 163 -39.56 -12.91 3.87
CA LYS A 163 -38.80 -14.17 3.83
C LYS A 163 -37.31 -13.88 3.78
N PHE A 164 -36.54 -14.63 4.57
CA PHE A 164 -35.10 -14.50 4.65
C PHE A 164 -34.42 -15.81 4.27
N ASP A 165 -33.36 -15.72 3.46
CA ASP A 165 -32.53 -16.86 3.07
C ASP A 165 -31.22 -16.79 3.89
N SER A 166 -30.85 -17.89 4.55
CA SER A 166 -29.63 -17.95 5.36
C SER A 166 -28.38 -17.87 4.49
N LEU A 167 -27.47 -16.98 4.84
CA LEU A 167 -26.12 -16.89 4.27
C LEU A 167 -25.07 -17.60 5.17
N GLY A 168 -25.52 -18.19 6.29
CA GLY A 168 -24.66 -18.81 7.28
C GLY A 168 -23.83 -17.82 8.09
N ASP A 169 -22.76 -18.34 8.69
CA ASP A 169 -21.87 -17.59 9.56
C ASP A 169 -20.84 -16.81 8.73
N LEU A 170 -21.07 -15.51 8.56
CA LEU A 170 -20.12 -14.63 7.89
C LEU A 170 -19.00 -14.28 8.87
N ARG A 171 -17.80 -14.78 8.58
CA ARG A 171 -16.57 -14.33 9.23
C ARG A 171 -16.15 -13.00 8.65
N LEU A 172 -16.69 -11.94 9.24
CA LEU A 172 -16.38 -10.57 8.89
C LEU A 172 -14.98 -10.22 9.44
N LYS A 173 -14.08 -9.72 8.58
CA LYS A 173 -12.71 -9.39 8.98
C LYS A 173 -12.69 -8.45 10.19
N ASN A 174 -11.73 -8.63 11.11
CA ASN A 174 -11.58 -7.89 12.38
C ASN A 174 -12.70 -8.10 13.43
N LEU A 175 -13.51 -9.16 13.30
CA LEU A 175 -14.45 -9.58 14.34
C LEU A 175 -14.12 -11.00 14.80
N THR A 176 -13.92 -11.16 16.11
CA THR A 176 -13.62 -12.46 16.75
C THR A 176 -14.81 -13.43 16.70
N ARG A 177 -16.03 -12.90 16.55
CA ARG A 177 -17.26 -13.68 16.41
C ARG A 177 -17.73 -13.67 14.96
N ALA A 178 -18.10 -14.83 14.45
CA ALA A 178 -18.83 -14.89 13.20
C ALA A 178 -20.21 -14.23 13.38
N VAL A 179 -20.67 -13.53 12.35
CA VAL A 179 -22.01 -12.92 12.32
C VAL A 179 -22.87 -13.77 11.42
N THR A 180 -23.84 -14.48 11.99
CA THR A 180 -24.84 -15.18 11.21
C THR A 180 -25.66 -14.16 10.44
N ALA A 181 -25.76 -14.32 9.13
CA ALA A 181 -26.39 -13.34 8.25
C ALA A 181 -27.46 -13.96 7.35
N PHE A 182 -28.39 -13.12 6.91
CA PHE A 182 -29.53 -13.50 6.11
C PHE A 182 -29.75 -12.48 5.00
N SER A 183 -30.10 -12.96 3.81
CA SER A 183 -30.50 -12.10 2.69
C SER A 183 -32.02 -11.98 2.65
N LEU A 184 -32.54 -10.76 2.52
CA LEU A 184 -33.98 -10.54 2.37
C LEU A 184 -34.44 -10.92 0.96
N ARG A 185 -35.55 -11.65 0.91
CA ARG A 185 -36.11 -12.17 -0.34
C ARG A 185 -36.95 -11.11 -1.08
N LEU A 186 -36.30 -10.29 -1.90
CA LEU A 186 -36.96 -9.29 -2.75
C LEU A 186 -37.27 -9.82 -4.16
N PRO A 187 -38.42 -9.44 -4.77
CA PRO A 187 -38.72 -9.73 -6.18
C PRO A 187 -37.73 -9.04 -7.14
N GLY A 188 -37.31 -9.73 -8.21
CA GLY A 188 -36.46 -9.14 -9.27
C GLY A 188 -34.95 -9.05 -8.98
N VAL A 189 -34.50 -9.45 -7.78
CA VAL A 189 -33.07 -9.51 -7.42
C VAL A 189 -32.48 -10.87 -7.80
N ASP A 190 -31.43 -10.89 -8.65
CA ASP A 190 -30.72 -12.12 -9.01
C ASP A 190 -29.85 -12.62 -7.85
N ARG A 191 -30.21 -13.79 -7.33
CA ARG A 191 -29.63 -14.39 -6.12
C ARG A 191 -28.49 -15.38 -6.43
N GLY A 192 -28.27 -15.71 -7.71
CA GLY A 192 -27.20 -16.62 -8.14
C GLY A 192 -25.79 -16.07 -7.90
N ALA A 193 -25.66 -14.80 -7.57
CA ALA A 193 -24.39 -14.13 -7.25
C ALA A 193 -24.10 -14.02 -5.74
N ALA A 194 -25.00 -14.48 -4.85
CA ALA A 194 -24.91 -14.25 -3.40
C ALA A 194 -24.03 -15.25 -2.62
N VAL A 195 -23.38 -16.20 -3.29
CA VAL A 195 -22.34 -17.04 -2.68
C VAL A 195 -21.17 -17.13 -3.65
N GLY A 196 -20.17 -16.30 -3.41
CA GLY A 196 -18.92 -16.31 -4.16
C GLY A 196 -18.29 -14.93 -4.24
N PHE A 197 -17.45 -14.58 -3.27
CA PHE A 197 -16.28 -13.74 -3.56
C PHE A 197 -15.30 -14.52 -4.44
N ALA A 198 -15.75 -14.92 -5.63
CA ALA A 198 -14.94 -14.96 -6.81
C ALA A 198 -15.57 -13.89 -7.69
N GLY A 199 -15.04 -12.67 -7.62
CA GLY A 199 -15.42 -11.64 -8.58
C GLY A 199 -15.35 -12.23 -9.98
N SER A 200 -16.36 -11.94 -10.81
CA SER A 200 -16.27 -12.25 -12.23
C SER A 200 -14.90 -11.79 -12.72
N PRO A 201 -14.06 -12.69 -13.23
CA PRO A 201 -12.69 -12.36 -13.57
C PRO A 201 -12.76 -11.24 -14.59
N SER A 202 -12.14 -10.11 -14.29
CA SER A 202 -11.62 -9.32 -15.40
C SER A 202 -10.80 -10.29 -16.24
N LYS A 203 -10.97 -10.27 -17.56
CA LYS A 203 -10.30 -11.18 -18.51
C LYS A 203 -8.76 -11.02 -18.55
N ARG A 204 -8.14 -10.56 -17.46
CA ARG A 204 -6.74 -10.79 -17.11
C ARG A 204 -6.74 -11.65 -15.84
N ALA A 205 -6.32 -12.91 -15.96
CA ALA A 205 -6.01 -13.73 -14.80
C ALA A 205 -5.07 -12.92 -13.89
N ARG A 206 -5.55 -12.54 -12.70
CA ARG A 206 -4.70 -11.85 -11.72
C ARG A 206 -3.62 -12.85 -11.33
N LEU A 207 -2.35 -12.49 -11.57
CA LEU A 207 -1.21 -13.31 -11.13
C LEU A 207 -1.38 -13.65 -9.64
N PRO A 208 -1.02 -14.88 -9.22
CA PRO A 208 -0.90 -15.20 -7.80
C PRO A 208 -0.05 -14.15 -7.10
N SER A 209 -0.47 -13.71 -5.91
CA SER A 209 0.25 -12.71 -5.12
C SER A 209 0.63 -13.25 -3.75
N ILE A 210 1.88 -13.03 -3.33
CA ILE A 210 2.42 -13.52 -2.07
C ILE A 210 3.13 -12.41 -1.29
N ALA A 211 2.96 -12.41 0.03
CA ALA A 211 3.81 -11.70 0.98
C ALA A 211 4.62 -12.69 1.80
N VAL A 212 5.93 -12.45 1.93
CA VAL A 212 6.77 -13.21 2.88
C VAL A 212 6.92 -12.35 4.13
N LEU A 213 6.28 -12.78 5.22
CA LEU A 213 6.31 -12.08 6.49
C LEU A 213 7.63 -12.38 7.19
N PRO A 214 8.22 -11.41 7.90
CA PRO A 214 9.46 -11.66 8.61
C PRO A 214 9.22 -12.71 9.70
N PHE A 215 10.18 -13.63 9.86
CA PHE A 215 10.02 -14.72 10.80
C PHE A 215 10.21 -14.23 12.24
N VAL A 216 9.60 -14.97 13.17
CA VAL A 216 9.69 -14.70 14.60
C VAL A 216 10.83 -15.52 15.19
N SER A 217 11.77 -14.86 15.88
CA SER A 217 12.75 -15.54 16.71
C SER A 217 12.07 -16.13 17.95
N LEU A 218 12.36 -17.38 18.27
CA LEU A 218 11.95 -18.02 19.53
C LEU A 218 12.98 -17.82 20.67
N SER A 219 13.98 -16.98 20.43
CA SER A 219 15.01 -16.58 21.39
C SER A 219 14.77 -15.13 21.82
N ASP A 220 14.97 -14.85 23.11
CA ASP A 220 14.92 -13.48 23.63
C ASP A 220 16.22 -12.69 23.36
N ASP A 221 17.21 -13.31 22.71
CA ASP A 221 18.44 -12.65 22.30
C ASP A 221 18.17 -11.67 21.15
N ALA A 222 18.56 -10.40 21.35
CA ALA A 222 18.45 -9.37 20.33
C ALA A 222 19.28 -9.70 19.08
N ASP A 223 20.38 -10.45 19.23
CA ASP A 223 21.20 -10.93 18.11
C ASP A 223 20.50 -12.01 17.27
N ASP A 224 19.46 -12.69 17.76
CA ASP A 224 18.71 -13.66 16.94
C ASP A 224 17.58 -13.02 16.12
N ASN A 225 17.14 -11.81 16.49
CA ASN A 225 16.02 -11.13 15.83
C ASN A 225 16.38 -10.64 14.42
N TYR A 226 17.55 -10.00 14.22
CA TYR A 226 17.94 -9.55 12.87
C TYR A 226 18.11 -10.73 11.92
N PHE A 227 18.55 -11.89 12.43
CA PHE A 227 18.73 -13.09 11.63
C PHE A 227 17.38 -13.65 11.17
N ALA A 228 16.39 -13.74 12.06
CA ALA A 228 15.03 -14.15 11.72
C ALA A 228 14.38 -13.25 10.66
N GLU A 229 14.63 -11.94 10.76
CA GLU A 229 14.14 -10.95 9.82
C GLU A 229 14.87 -10.98 8.48
N GLY A 230 16.19 -11.15 8.50
CA GLY A 230 17.02 -11.21 7.31
C GLY A 230 16.90 -12.51 6.55
N PHE A 231 16.58 -13.63 7.23
CA PHE A 231 16.45 -14.95 6.61
C PHE A 231 15.45 -14.99 5.45
N VAL A 232 14.37 -14.21 5.54
CA VAL A 232 13.33 -14.18 4.50
C VAL A 232 13.73 -13.37 3.27
N ASP A 233 14.78 -12.55 3.35
CA ASP A 233 15.16 -11.63 2.26
C ASP A 233 15.59 -12.38 0.99
N ASP A 234 16.30 -13.50 1.14
CA ASP A 234 16.67 -14.34 0.00
C ASP A 234 15.46 -15.06 -0.61
N ILE A 235 14.45 -15.42 0.20
CA ILE A 235 13.19 -15.97 -0.28
C ILE A 235 12.44 -14.92 -1.09
N ILE A 236 12.30 -13.69 -0.57
CA ILE A 236 11.68 -12.57 -1.28
C ILE A 236 12.41 -12.29 -2.58
N ALA A 237 13.74 -12.22 -2.55
CA ALA A 237 14.56 -11.94 -3.73
C ALA A 237 14.40 -13.03 -4.80
N THR A 238 14.44 -14.31 -4.42
CA THR A 238 14.28 -15.44 -5.34
C THR A 238 12.89 -15.46 -5.96
N LEU A 239 11.83 -15.29 -5.15
CA LEU A 239 10.45 -15.24 -5.65
C LEU A 239 10.23 -14.00 -6.55
N SER A 240 10.90 -12.89 -6.27
CA SER A 240 10.73 -11.64 -7.04
C SER A 240 11.18 -11.75 -8.50
N ASN A 241 12.06 -12.71 -8.79
CA ASN A 241 12.57 -13.02 -10.14
C ASN A 241 11.54 -13.78 -11.00
N ILE A 242 10.44 -14.25 -10.41
CA ILE A 242 9.42 -15.04 -11.11
C ILE A 242 8.38 -14.11 -11.75
N ARG A 243 8.29 -14.15 -13.09
CA ARG A 243 7.36 -13.29 -13.87
C ARG A 243 5.90 -13.54 -13.57
N HIS A 244 5.54 -14.79 -13.31
CA HIS A 244 4.16 -15.23 -13.13
C HIS A 244 3.70 -15.18 -11.67
N LEU A 245 4.40 -14.42 -10.82
CA LEU A 245 4.11 -14.25 -9.41
C LEU A 245 4.23 -12.76 -9.06
N LEU A 246 3.28 -12.24 -8.29
CA LEU A 246 3.39 -10.92 -7.67
C LEU A 246 3.96 -11.09 -6.26
N VAL A 247 5.10 -10.49 -5.98
CA VAL A 247 5.75 -10.58 -4.66
C VAL A 247 5.75 -9.21 -4.01
N VAL A 248 5.23 -9.12 -2.79
CA VAL A 248 5.30 -7.91 -1.98
C VAL A 248 6.71 -7.75 -1.42
N ALA A 249 7.26 -6.56 -1.57
CA ALA A 249 8.61 -6.23 -1.14
C ALA A 249 8.76 -6.15 0.37
N ARG A 250 9.98 -6.45 0.84
CA ARG A 250 10.40 -6.45 2.24
C ARG A 250 9.96 -5.20 3.02
N GLY A 251 10.15 -4.01 2.46
CA GLY A 251 9.85 -2.75 3.13
C GLY A 251 8.39 -2.65 3.59
N SER A 252 7.46 -3.30 2.88
CA SER A 252 6.06 -3.36 3.29
C SER A 252 5.75 -4.47 4.28
N THR A 253 6.37 -5.66 4.13
CA THR A 253 6.10 -6.78 5.03
C THR A 253 6.67 -6.57 6.44
N MET A 254 7.72 -5.76 6.58
CA MET A 254 8.27 -5.37 7.87
C MET A 254 7.34 -4.49 8.72
N MET A 255 6.43 -3.74 8.09
CA MET A 255 5.49 -2.84 8.79
C MET A 255 4.29 -3.57 9.39
N ILE A 256 4.25 -4.90 9.24
CA ILE A 256 3.24 -5.77 9.84
C ILE A 256 3.68 -6.14 11.26
N ASP A 257 2.81 -5.87 12.23
CA ASP A 257 3.02 -6.31 13.60
C ASP A 257 2.90 -7.84 13.69
N ARG A 258 3.99 -8.47 14.12
CA ARG A 258 4.13 -9.93 14.23
C ARG A 258 3.57 -10.49 15.53
N ARG A 259 3.27 -9.61 16.49
CA ARG A 259 2.69 -9.99 17.80
C ARG A 259 1.16 -9.91 17.80
N ALA A 260 0.57 -9.38 16.73
CA ALA A 260 -0.87 -9.35 16.56
C ALA A 260 -1.45 -10.77 16.45
N VAL A 261 -2.59 -11.00 17.10
CA VAL A 261 -3.39 -12.21 16.90
C VAL A 261 -3.83 -12.25 15.43
N ASP A 262 -3.67 -13.39 14.76
CA ASP A 262 -3.99 -13.57 13.33
C ASP A 262 -3.15 -12.68 12.37
N HIS A 263 -1.88 -12.45 12.71
CA HIS A 263 -0.93 -11.64 11.93
C HIS A 263 -0.90 -11.99 10.43
N GLY A 264 -1.05 -13.26 10.06
CA GLY A 264 -1.07 -13.71 8.66
C GLY A 264 -2.26 -13.15 7.86
N THR A 265 -3.46 -13.23 8.41
CA THR A 265 -4.68 -12.72 7.77
C THR A 265 -4.68 -11.20 7.70
N VAL A 266 -4.34 -10.53 8.81
CA VAL A 266 -4.24 -9.06 8.86
C VAL A 266 -3.18 -8.54 7.88
N ALA A 267 -2.03 -9.21 7.78
CA ALA A 267 -0.99 -8.85 6.82
C ALA A 267 -1.47 -9.00 5.38
N GLY A 268 -2.11 -10.13 5.09
CA GLY A 268 -2.69 -10.45 3.81
C GLY A 268 -3.62 -9.38 3.26
N GLU A 269 -4.52 -8.92 4.12
CA GLU A 269 -5.50 -7.89 3.80
C GLU A 269 -4.86 -6.51 3.62
N ARG A 270 -3.97 -6.11 4.53
CA ARG A 270 -3.29 -4.80 4.45
C ARG A 270 -2.35 -4.71 3.23
N LEU A 271 -1.76 -5.83 2.82
CA LEU A 271 -0.84 -5.91 1.68
C LEU A 271 -1.56 -6.23 0.36
N GLY A 272 -2.83 -6.62 0.40
CA GLY A 272 -3.61 -6.97 -0.81
C GLY A 272 -3.11 -8.23 -1.53
N VAL A 273 -2.59 -9.21 -0.78
CA VAL A 273 -2.09 -10.48 -1.32
C VAL A 273 -3.09 -11.62 -1.15
N ARG A 274 -2.94 -12.68 -1.93
CA ARG A 274 -3.71 -13.93 -1.75
C ARG A 274 -3.01 -14.91 -0.82
N TYR A 275 -1.69 -15.01 -0.92
CA TYR A 275 -0.89 -15.94 -0.15
C TYR A 275 0.03 -15.19 0.81
N PHE A 276 0.35 -15.82 1.94
CA PHE A 276 1.40 -15.32 2.82
C PHE A 276 2.25 -16.46 3.34
N LEU A 277 3.55 -16.21 3.47
CA LEU A 277 4.49 -17.09 4.16
C LEU A 277 4.77 -16.51 5.55
N SER A 278 4.60 -17.31 6.59
CA SER A 278 4.98 -16.99 7.96
C SER A 278 5.86 -18.09 8.53
N GLY A 279 6.65 -17.77 9.54
CA GLY A 279 7.53 -18.77 10.13
C GLY A 279 8.17 -18.35 11.43
N LYS A 280 8.79 -19.33 12.06
CA LYS A 280 9.52 -19.19 13.32
C LYS A 280 10.91 -19.80 13.14
N ILE A 281 11.92 -19.15 13.72
CA ILE A 281 13.30 -19.63 13.67
C ILE A 281 13.88 -19.68 15.08
N ARG A 282 14.73 -20.67 15.32
CA ARG A 282 15.53 -20.80 16.53
C ARG A 282 16.94 -21.21 16.16
N ARG A 283 17.92 -20.42 16.60
CA ARG A 283 19.34 -20.70 16.44
C ARG A 283 19.92 -21.14 17.79
N ALA A 284 20.63 -22.26 17.82
CA ALA A 284 21.31 -22.72 19.03
C ALA A 284 22.49 -23.64 18.68
N GLY A 285 23.70 -23.28 19.12
CA GLY A 285 24.89 -24.13 18.97
C GLY A 285 25.19 -24.55 17.53
N GLY A 286 25.16 -23.60 16.59
CA GLY A 286 25.40 -23.85 15.15
C GLY A 286 24.23 -24.47 14.39
N ARG A 287 23.19 -24.94 15.09
CA ARG A 287 21.98 -25.51 14.48
C ARG A 287 20.84 -24.51 14.39
N ILE A 288 20.05 -24.65 13.33
CA ILE A 288 18.86 -23.87 13.05
C ILE A 288 17.65 -24.79 13.00
N ARG A 289 16.62 -24.44 13.77
CA ARG A 289 15.29 -25.04 13.69
C ARG A 289 14.32 -24.03 13.12
N LEU A 290 13.61 -24.44 12.07
CA LEU A 290 12.67 -23.60 11.36
C LEU A 290 11.29 -24.26 11.32
N SER A 291 10.25 -23.46 11.47
CA SER A 291 8.87 -23.86 11.16
C SER A 291 8.30 -22.84 10.20
N VAL A 292 7.79 -23.30 9.06
CA VAL A 292 7.29 -22.45 7.98
C VAL A 292 5.86 -22.85 7.67
N GLU A 293 5.00 -21.87 7.43
CA GLU A 293 3.61 -22.03 7.07
C GLU A 293 3.27 -21.12 5.89
N LEU A 294 2.58 -21.67 4.89
CA LEU A 294 2.05 -20.96 3.74
C LEU A 294 0.53 -20.98 3.80
N GLY A 295 -0.07 -19.81 3.94
CA GLY A 295 -1.53 -19.62 3.99
C GLY A 295 -2.11 -19.13 2.67
N ASP A 296 -3.35 -19.52 2.39
CA ASP A 296 -4.23 -18.92 1.37
C ASP A 296 -5.35 -18.14 2.07
N LEU A 297 -5.37 -16.82 1.85
CA LEU A 297 -6.32 -15.89 2.44
C LEU A 297 -7.70 -15.98 1.82
N SER A 298 -7.81 -16.49 0.59
CA SER A 298 -9.11 -16.67 -0.07
C SER A 298 -9.92 -17.79 0.57
N THR A 299 -9.24 -18.80 1.13
CA THR A 299 -9.85 -19.95 1.80
C THR A 299 -9.63 -19.96 3.31
N ALA A 300 -8.88 -18.98 3.84
CA ALA A 300 -8.46 -18.91 5.24
C ALA A 300 -7.83 -20.24 5.74
N SER A 301 -6.99 -20.86 4.91
CA SER A 301 -6.42 -22.18 5.18
C SER A 301 -4.90 -22.19 5.04
N VAL A 302 -4.21 -22.97 5.88
CA VAL A 302 -2.80 -23.32 5.67
C VAL A 302 -2.71 -24.39 4.58
N ILE A 303 -2.05 -24.07 3.47
CA ILE A 303 -1.91 -24.97 2.31
C ILE A 303 -0.61 -25.78 2.34
N TRP A 304 0.37 -25.33 3.12
CA TRP A 304 1.61 -26.06 3.38
C TRP A 304 2.21 -25.62 4.72
N ALA A 305 2.72 -26.58 5.48
CA ALA A 305 3.49 -26.33 6.70
C ALA A 305 4.60 -27.37 6.79
N GLU A 306 5.80 -26.94 7.16
CA GLU A 306 6.98 -27.80 7.22
C GLU A 306 7.92 -27.40 8.37
N LYS A 307 8.66 -28.38 8.88
CA LYS A 307 9.70 -28.16 9.90
C LYS A 307 11.05 -28.60 9.37
N TYR A 308 12.05 -27.74 9.55
CA TYR A 308 13.43 -28.01 9.16
C TYR A 308 14.33 -28.00 10.39
N GLU A 309 15.29 -28.92 10.42
CA GLU A 309 16.43 -28.90 11.34
C GLU A 309 17.70 -29.04 10.50
N THR A 310 18.56 -28.04 10.55
CA THR A 310 19.74 -27.95 9.68
C THR A 310 20.90 -27.27 10.39
N ASP A 311 22.11 -27.48 9.89
CA ASP A 311 23.29 -26.72 10.31
C ASP A 311 23.32 -25.38 9.57
N ILE A 312 23.89 -24.33 10.19
CA ILE A 312 23.92 -22.99 9.59
C ILE A 312 24.65 -22.95 8.23
N GLU A 313 25.59 -23.86 8.00
CA GLU A 313 26.31 -24.04 6.74
C GLU A 313 25.40 -24.50 5.59
N GLN A 314 24.26 -25.12 5.90
CA GLN A 314 23.29 -25.63 4.93
C GLN A 314 22.04 -24.75 4.83
N ILE A 315 22.00 -23.60 5.52
CA ILE A 315 20.81 -22.76 5.66
C ILE A 315 20.26 -22.29 4.31
N PHE A 316 21.16 -22.04 3.37
CA PHE A 316 20.82 -21.60 2.02
C PHE A 316 20.06 -22.70 1.25
N GLY A 317 20.41 -23.97 1.44
CA GLY A 317 19.67 -25.09 0.84
C GLY A 317 18.21 -25.13 1.30
N VAL A 318 17.94 -24.80 2.56
CA VAL A 318 16.58 -24.71 3.09
C VAL A 318 15.80 -23.56 2.46
N GLN A 319 16.42 -22.38 2.25
CA GLN A 319 15.75 -21.25 1.57
C GLN A 319 15.36 -21.61 0.12
N ASP A 320 16.22 -22.35 -0.60
CA ASP A 320 15.91 -22.82 -1.96
C ASP A 320 14.74 -23.77 -1.98
N GLU A 321 14.73 -24.72 -1.04
CA GLU A 321 13.65 -25.69 -0.91
C GLU A 321 12.32 -24.99 -0.63
N ILE A 322 12.32 -24.03 0.31
CA ILE A 322 11.13 -23.23 0.62
C ILE A 322 10.64 -22.48 -0.63
N ALA A 323 11.52 -21.82 -1.37
CA ALA A 323 11.15 -21.09 -2.59
C ALA A 323 10.55 -22.04 -3.65
N LEU A 324 11.14 -23.22 -3.86
CA LEU A 324 10.63 -24.24 -4.77
C LEU A 324 9.25 -24.76 -4.33
N MET A 325 9.06 -24.99 -3.03
CA MET A 325 7.79 -25.45 -2.46
C MET A 325 6.68 -24.41 -2.62
N ILE A 326 6.97 -23.14 -2.33
CA ILE A 326 6.03 -22.03 -2.53
C ILE A 326 5.53 -22.00 -3.97
N VAL A 327 6.47 -22.01 -4.92
CA VAL A 327 6.14 -21.92 -6.35
C VAL A 327 5.36 -23.12 -6.82
N GLY A 328 5.77 -24.33 -6.43
CA GLY A 328 5.07 -25.57 -6.79
C GLY A 328 3.64 -25.66 -6.27
N ARG A 329 3.32 -24.93 -5.18
CA ARG A 329 1.97 -24.87 -4.61
C ARG A 329 1.10 -23.74 -5.16
N ILE A 330 1.72 -22.60 -5.48
CA ILE A 330 0.99 -21.37 -5.82
C ILE A 330 0.90 -21.12 -7.32
N SER A 331 1.93 -21.50 -8.09
CA SER A 331 2.03 -21.15 -9.50
C SER A 331 2.23 -22.39 -10.37
N ALA A 332 1.11 -22.96 -10.83
CA ALA A 332 1.10 -24.12 -11.73
C ALA A 332 1.82 -23.88 -13.07
N HIS A 333 2.04 -22.62 -13.44
CA HIS A 333 2.67 -22.23 -14.72
C HIS A 333 4.19 -22.03 -14.60
N VAL A 334 4.79 -22.13 -13.41
CA VAL A 334 6.22 -21.92 -13.22
C VAL A 334 6.94 -23.26 -13.14
N GLN A 335 7.87 -23.49 -14.06
CA GLN A 335 8.68 -24.69 -14.05
C GLN A 335 9.76 -24.60 -12.95
N GLN A 336 10.09 -25.71 -12.30
CA GLN A 336 11.18 -25.74 -11.31
C GLN A 336 12.52 -25.24 -11.88
N ALA A 337 12.77 -25.44 -13.18
CA ALA A 337 13.95 -24.91 -13.86
C ALA A 337 13.97 -23.37 -13.92
N GLU A 338 12.81 -22.70 -13.97
CA GLU A 338 12.71 -21.24 -13.89
C GLU A 338 13.09 -20.74 -12.49
N VAL A 339 12.59 -21.41 -11.44
CA VAL A 339 12.95 -21.09 -10.05
C VAL A 339 14.45 -21.27 -9.82
N LYS A 340 15.04 -22.37 -10.31
CA LYS A 340 16.48 -22.61 -10.19
C LYS A 340 17.32 -21.55 -10.92
N ARG A 341 16.85 -21.03 -12.07
CA ARG A 341 17.52 -19.90 -12.76
C ARG A 341 17.34 -18.57 -12.03
N ALA A 342 16.27 -18.43 -11.26
CA ALA A 342 15.96 -17.27 -10.44
C ALA A 342 16.75 -17.22 -9.12
N MET A 343 17.39 -18.33 -8.71
CA MET A 343 18.25 -18.37 -7.52
C MET A 343 19.46 -17.46 -7.70
N ARG A 344 19.76 -16.67 -6.66
CA ARG A 344 20.88 -15.72 -6.66
C ARG A 344 22.22 -16.40 -6.44
N LYS A 345 23.29 -15.69 -6.81
CA LYS A 345 24.64 -16.02 -6.33
C LYS A 345 24.75 -15.73 -4.83
N ARG A 346 25.17 -16.75 -4.09
CA ARG A 346 25.24 -16.75 -2.62
C ARG A 346 26.64 -16.40 -2.13
N PRO A 347 26.78 -15.92 -0.88
CA PRO A 347 28.08 -15.78 -0.27
C PRO A 347 28.73 -17.17 -0.08
N HIS A 348 30.04 -17.24 -0.28
CA HIS A 348 30.89 -18.36 0.09
C HIS A 348 31.21 -18.33 1.59
N ASN A 349 31.17 -17.15 2.23
CA ASN A 349 31.48 -16.96 3.64
C ASN A 349 30.25 -16.49 4.44
N LEU A 350 29.87 -17.28 5.45
CA LEU A 350 28.74 -16.97 6.33
C LEU A 350 28.94 -15.70 7.17
N ASN A 351 30.18 -15.28 7.45
CA ASN A 351 30.45 -14.02 8.14
C ASN A 351 30.02 -12.83 7.29
N SER A 352 30.26 -12.89 5.97
CA SER A 352 29.81 -11.85 5.04
C SER A 352 28.28 -11.76 5.03
N TYR A 353 27.61 -12.91 5.03
CA TYR A 353 26.16 -13.00 5.14
C TYR A 353 25.64 -12.38 6.44
N ASP A 354 26.25 -12.70 7.59
CA ASP A 354 25.87 -12.17 8.89
C ASP A 354 26.01 -10.64 8.96
N TYR A 355 27.16 -10.11 8.56
CA TYR A 355 27.40 -8.66 8.48
C TYR A 355 26.40 -7.98 7.56
N PHE A 356 26.09 -8.59 6.42
CA PHE A 356 25.11 -8.08 5.48
C PHE A 356 23.69 -8.01 6.09
N LEU A 357 23.22 -9.06 6.75
CA LEU A 357 21.90 -9.05 7.40
C LEU A 357 21.81 -8.00 8.51
N ARG A 358 22.88 -7.85 9.32
CA ARG A 358 22.95 -6.78 10.32
C ARG A 358 22.90 -5.39 9.67
N ALA A 359 23.57 -5.20 8.53
CA ALA A 359 23.50 -3.93 7.80
C ALA A 359 22.09 -3.65 7.25
N LEU A 360 21.41 -4.68 6.73
CA LEU A 360 20.04 -4.56 6.25
C LEU A 360 19.07 -4.12 7.35
N ASP A 361 19.14 -4.74 8.53
CA ASP A 361 18.33 -4.33 9.68
C ASP A 361 18.52 -2.82 9.98
N LEU A 362 19.76 -2.35 10.03
CA LEU A 362 20.07 -0.95 10.30
C LEU A 362 19.61 0.02 9.20
N LEU A 363 19.72 -0.35 7.92
CA LEU A 363 19.29 0.49 6.80
C LEU A 363 17.79 0.82 6.82
N TYR A 364 16.96 -0.03 7.43
CA TYR A 364 15.51 0.18 7.48
C TYR A 364 15.04 0.94 8.73
N LYS A 365 15.91 1.16 9.74
CA LYS A 365 15.58 1.92 10.97
C LYS A 365 15.56 3.45 10.78
N LEU A 366 16.12 3.96 9.69
CA LEU A 366 16.12 5.38 9.28
C LEU A 366 16.67 6.42 10.27
N ASP A 367 17.33 6.02 11.37
CA ASP A 367 18.05 6.97 12.22
C ASP A 367 19.53 7.13 11.79
N PHE A 368 20.13 8.27 12.13
CA PHE A 368 21.49 8.63 11.68
C PHE A 368 22.57 7.67 12.19
N ALA A 369 22.47 7.21 13.44
CA ALA A 369 23.47 6.34 14.04
C ALA A 369 23.45 4.95 13.38
N SER A 370 22.25 4.39 13.16
CA SER A 370 22.06 3.14 12.41
C SER A 370 22.52 3.28 10.97
N PHE A 371 22.22 4.40 10.31
CA PHE A 371 22.64 4.65 8.93
C PHE A 371 24.17 4.64 8.77
N SER A 372 24.90 5.32 9.66
CA SER A 372 26.37 5.31 9.63
C SER A 372 26.95 3.92 9.90
N ARG A 373 26.42 3.21 10.91
CA ARG A 373 26.86 1.84 11.25
C ARG A 373 26.60 0.82 10.14
N ALA A 374 25.50 0.99 9.38
CA ALA A 374 25.20 0.12 8.24
C ALA A 374 26.31 0.14 7.18
N ARG A 375 26.93 1.30 6.94
CA ARG A 375 28.05 1.42 6.00
C ARG A 375 29.24 0.55 6.42
N THR A 376 29.65 0.64 7.69
CA THR A 376 30.77 -0.15 8.23
C THR A 376 30.50 -1.65 8.14
N LEU A 377 29.26 -2.09 8.37
CA LEU A 377 28.89 -3.50 8.23
C LEU A 377 28.91 -3.96 6.77
N LEU A 378 28.45 -3.13 5.83
CA LEU A 378 28.56 -3.43 4.39
C LEU A 378 30.01 -3.48 3.91
N GLU A 379 30.88 -2.63 4.45
CA GLU A 379 32.33 -2.68 4.22
C GLU A 379 32.91 -4.02 4.69
N ARG A 380 32.65 -4.42 5.94
CA ARG A 380 33.10 -5.72 6.46
C ARG A 380 32.55 -6.91 5.68
N ALA A 381 31.28 -6.87 5.27
CA ALA A 381 30.71 -7.93 4.45
C ALA A 381 31.49 -8.13 3.14
N ARG A 382 31.94 -7.03 2.50
CA ARG A 382 32.77 -7.09 1.28
C ARG A 382 34.20 -7.55 1.53
N GLU A 383 34.75 -7.28 2.70
CA GLU A 383 36.08 -7.75 3.10
C GLU A 383 36.08 -9.27 3.36
N GLU A 384 35.00 -9.79 3.94
CA GLU A 384 34.85 -11.23 4.24
C GLU A 384 34.55 -12.09 3.00
N ASP A 385 33.89 -11.51 1.99
CA ASP A 385 33.58 -12.18 0.72
C ASP A 385 33.46 -11.15 -0.41
N ASP A 386 34.52 -11.04 -1.20
CA ASP A 386 34.58 -10.14 -2.34
C ASP A 386 33.76 -10.64 -3.55
N GLY A 387 33.27 -11.88 -3.52
CA GLY A 387 32.40 -12.47 -4.55
C GLY A 387 30.92 -12.24 -4.31
N TYR A 388 30.53 -11.86 -3.08
CA TYR A 388 29.13 -11.63 -2.74
C TYR A 388 28.63 -10.29 -3.27
N ALA A 389 27.70 -10.32 -4.23
CA ALA A 389 27.22 -9.12 -4.93
C ALA A 389 26.39 -8.18 -4.06
N ALA A 390 25.56 -8.72 -3.15
CA ALA A 390 24.55 -7.93 -2.45
C ALA A 390 25.12 -6.80 -1.56
N PRO A 391 26.23 -7.00 -0.81
CA PRO A 391 26.87 -5.91 -0.08
C PRO A 391 27.26 -4.72 -0.96
N TYR A 392 27.73 -4.94 -2.19
CA TYR A 392 28.06 -3.86 -3.13
C TYR A 392 26.80 -3.11 -3.57
N ALA A 393 25.73 -3.81 -3.95
CA ALA A 393 24.47 -3.19 -4.35
C ALA A 393 23.85 -2.36 -3.21
N PHE A 394 23.93 -2.85 -1.97
CA PHE A 394 23.42 -2.12 -0.81
C PHE A 394 24.35 -1.00 -0.34
N SER A 395 25.67 -1.07 -0.58
CA SER A 395 26.55 0.09 -0.42
C SER A 395 26.18 1.18 -1.43
N ALA A 396 25.90 0.85 -2.69
CA ALA A 396 25.40 1.83 -3.67
C ALA A 396 24.05 2.44 -3.21
N ARG A 397 23.16 1.61 -2.65
CA ARG A 397 21.89 2.09 -2.07
C ARG A 397 22.13 3.05 -0.90
N TRP A 398 23.11 2.77 -0.04
CA TRP A 398 23.49 3.64 1.07
C TRP A 398 23.88 5.03 0.56
N HIS A 399 24.77 5.13 -0.43
CA HIS A 399 25.17 6.39 -1.05
C HIS A 399 23.97 7.13 -1.67
N MET A 400 23.08 6.41 -2.36
CA MET A 400 21.85 6.99 -2.93
C MET A 400 20.94 7.60 -1.86
N LEU A 401 20.77 6.91 -0.73
CA LEU A 401 20.00 7.42 0.42
C LEU A 401 20.69 8.63 1.06
N ASN A 402 22.02 8.65 1.13
CA ASN A 402 22.80 9.76 1.66
C ASN A 402 22.57 11.05 0.84
N ILE A 403 22.50 10.94 -0.48
CA ILE A 403 22.10 12.05 -1.39
C ILE A 403 20.62 12.41 -1.18
N ALA A 404 19.72 11.42 -1.24
CA ALA A 404 18.28 11.65 -1.23
C ALA A 404 17.78 12.32 0.06
N GLU A 405 18.44 12.06 1.18
CA GLU A 405 18.13 12.69 2.47
C GLU A 405 18.86 14.03 2.70
N GLY A 406 19.65 14.49 1.72
CA GLY A 406 20.37 15.76 1.81
C GLY A 406 21.49 15.77 2.85
N ARG A 407 22.04 14.59 3.18
CA ARG A 407 23.12 14.41 4.16
C ARG A 407 24.51 14.55 3.55
N SER A 408 24.65 14.26 2.26
CA SER A 408 25.93 14.37 1.55
C SER A 408 26.41 15.82 1.46
N THR A 409 27.71 16.01 1.70
CA THR A 409 28.42 17.27 1.45
C THR A 409 29.04 17.34 0.05
N ASP A 410 29.12 16.21 -0.67
CA ASP A 410 29.65 16.10 -2.02
C ASP A 410 28.81 15.09 -2.83
N PRO A 411 27.68 15.53 -3.41
CA PRO A 411 26.81 14.63 -4.17
C PRO A 411 27.47 14.02 -5.41
N ASP A 412 28.43 14.71 -6.04
CA ASP A 412 29.08 14.21 -7.26
C ASP A 412 30.01 13.03 -6.93
N ALA A 413 30.75 13.11 -5.82
CA ALA A 413 31.53 11.98 -5.32
C ALA A 413 30.66 10.77 -4.93
N GLU A 414 29.50 11.02 -4.30
CA GLU A 414 28.54 9.96 -3.99
C GLU A 414 27.99 9.29 -5.26
N VAL A 415 27.68 10.05 -6.31
CA VAL A 415 27.22 9.52 -7.60
C VAL A 415 28.30 8.64 -8.25
N ALA A 416 29.56 9.08 -8.23
CA ALA A 416 30.67 8.27 -8.74
C ALA A 416 30.77 6.92 -7.99
N GLU A 417 30.59 6.94 -6.67
CA GLU A 417 30.65 5.74 -5.84
C GLU A 417 29.44 4.81 -6.06
N ILE A 418 28.24 5.37 -6.27
CA ILE A 418 27.05 4.61 -6.67
C ILE A 418 27.31 3.85 -7.97
N ILE A 419 27.88 4.50 -8.99
CA ILE A 419 28.18 3.87 -10.29
C ILE A 419 29.24 2.78 -10.11
N ARG A 420 30.33 3.08 -9.37
CA ARG A 420 31.42 2.14 -9.12
C ARG A 420 30.94 0.88 -8.40
N LEU A 421 30.21 1.04 -7.29
CA LEU A 421 29.69 -0.07 -6.49
C LEU A 421 28.63 -0.87 -7.25
N SER A 422 27.76 -0.20 -8.02
CA SER A 422 26.78 -0.89 -8.86
C SER A 422 27.48 -1.74 -9.94
N ASN A 423 28.54 -1.24 -10.57
CA ASN A 423 29.36 -2.03 -11.49
C ASN A 423 29.97 -3.25 -10.80
N CYS A 424 30.57 -3.08 -9.61
CA CYS A 424 31.11 -4.21 -8.86
C CYS A 424 30.05 -5.28 -8.56
N ALA A 425 28.82 -4.87 -8.18
CA ALA A 425 27.72 -5.79 -7.96
C ALA A 425 27.31 -6.52 -9.24
N ILE A 426 27.21 -5.83 -10.37
CA ILE A 426 26.83 -6.39 -11.68
C ILE A 426 27.89 -7.36 -12.22
N GLU A 427 29.18 -7.06 -12.03
CA GLU A 427 30.28 -7.98 -12.39
C GLU A 427 30.16 -9.32 -11.64
N ARG A 428 29.72 -9.28 -10.38
CA ARG A 428 29.54 -10.45 -9.52
C ARG A 428 28.25 -11.18 -9.86
N ASP A 429 27.14 -10.45 -9.99
CA ASP A 429 25.82 -10.96 -10.34
C ASP A 429 25.21 -10.07 -11.44
N PRO A 430 25.35 -10.45 -12.73
CA PRO A 430 24.83 -9.66 -13.86
C PRO A 430 23.32 -9.43 -13.85
N SER A 431 22.60 -10.17 -13.00
CA SER A 431 21.15 -10.12 -12.82
C SER A 431 20.74 -9.36 -11.55
N ASP A 432 21.68 -8.72 -10.82
CA ASP A 432 21.34 -7.92 -9.63
C ASP A 432 20.50 -6.70 -10.01
N ALA A 433 19.18 -6.85 -9.86
CA ALA A 433 18.22 -5.84 -10.24
C ALA A 433 18.34 -4.55 -9.43
N LEU A 434 18.79 -4.60 -8.17
CA LEU A 434 18.97 -3.39 -7.37
C LEU A 434 20.16 -2.57 -7.92
N ALA A 435 21.30 -3.23 -8.17
CA ALA A 435 22.48 -2.58 -8.73
C ALA A 435 22.21 -1.97 -10.11
N LEU A 436 21.54 -2.72 -11.00
CA LEU A 436 21.11 -2.21 -12.31
C LEU A 436 20.19 -0.99 -12.17
N SER A 437 19.23 -1.04 -11.25
CA SER A 437 18.29 0.08 -11.03
C SER A 437 18.98 1.33 -10.48
N LEU A 438 19.92 1.17 -9.55
CA LEU A 438 20.69 2.28 -8.99
C LEU A 438 21.62 2.90 -10.03
N GLN A 439 22.28 2.08 -10.84
CA GLN A 439 23.10 2.56 -11.94
C GLN A 439 22.27 3.34 -12.96
N GLY A 440 21.12 2.81 -13.38
CA GLY A 440 20.22 3.50 -14.31
C GLY A 440 19.70 4.82 -13.74
N HIS A 441 19.37 4.85 -12.44
CA HIS A 441 18.99 6.11 -11.80
C HIS A 441 20.14 7.12 -11.76
N ALA A 442 21.34 6.69 -11.36
CA ALA A 442 22.50 7.57 -11.27
C ALA A 442 22.83 8.20 -12.63
N ARG A 443 22.87 7.38 -13.69
CA ARG A 443 23.14 7.82 -15.06
C ARG A 443 22.09 8.79 -15.59
N SER A 444 20.80 8.48 -15.43
CA SER A 444 19.74 9.35 -15.94
C SER A 444 19.56 10.65 -15.13
N ALA A 445 19.63 10.59 -13.80
CA ALA A 445 19.32 11.74 -12.94
C ALA A 445 20.48 12.74 -12.81
N PHE A 446 21.74 12.27 -12.91
CA PHE A 446 22.92 13.11 -12.66
C PHE A 446 23.84 13.28 -13.87
N HIS A 447 23.77 12.38 -14.85
CA HIS A 447 24.59 12.46 -16.07
C HIS A 447 23.77 12.63 -17.36
N PHE A 448 22.44 12.63 -17.25
CA PHE A 448 21.52 12.71 -18.40
C PHE A 448 21.77 11.63 -19.47
N ASP A 449 22.40 10.52 -19.07
CA ASP A 449 22.67 9.34 -19.90
C ASP A 449 21.44 8.42 -19.85
N TYR A 450 20.41 8.82 -20.61
CA TYR A 450 19.11 8.17 -20.60
C TYR A 450 19.12 6.81 -21.31
N ASP A 451 19.89 6.66 -22.39
CA ASP A 451 19.94 5.42 -23.17
C ASP A 451 20.51 4.27 -22.33
N THR A 452 21.66 4.49 -21.66
CA THR A 452 22.24 3.50 -20.75
C THR A 452 21.32 3.24 -19.56
N ALA A 453 20.63 4.27 -19.06
CA ALA A 453 19.70 4.10 -17.96
C ALA A 453 18.51 3.19 -18.32
N LEU A 454 17.93 3.37 -19.51
CA LEU A 454 16.83 2.54 -20.00
C LEU A 454 17.26 1.08 -20.16
N ASP A 455 18.45 0.80 -20.73
CA ASP A 455 19.00 -0.56 -20.80
C ASP A 455 19.14 -1.19 -19.41
N CYS A 456 19.67 -0.43 -18.44
CA CYS A 456 19.82 -0.91 -17.07
C CYS A 456 18.45 -1.28 -16.45
N PHE A 457 17.42 -0.44 -16.63
CA PHE A 457 16.09 -0.73 -16.11
C PHE A 457 15.43 -1.93 -16.80
N ASP A 458 15.58 -2.07 -18.11
CA ASP A 458 15.02 -3.19 -18.86
C ASP A 458 15.68 -4.51 -18.43
N ARG A 459 17.00 -4.52 -18.24
CA ARG A 459 17.72 -5.66 -17.68
C ARG A 459 17.30 -5.96 -16.24
N ALA A 460 17.15 -4.94 -15.40
CA ALA A 460 16.69 -5.09 -14.02
C ALA A 460 15.30 -5.74 -13.96
N LEU A 461 14.36 -5.28 -14.78
CA LEU A 461 12.99 -5.78 -14.84
C LEU A 461 12.89 -7.14 -15.53
N ALA A 462 13.78 -7.44 -16.47
CA ALA A 462 13.88 -8.77 -17.07
C ALA A 462 14.40 -9.81 -16.07
N ALA A 463 15.34 -9.43 -15.19
CA ALA A 463 15.88 -10.28 -14.14
C ALA A 463 14.94 -10.40 -12.94
N SER A 464 14.35 -9.29 -12.49
CA SER A 464 13.49 -9.23 -11.31
C SER A 464 12.25 -8.35 -11.55
N PRO A 465 11.18 -8.92 -12.15
CA PRO A 465 9.95 -8.20 -12.48
C PRO A 465 9.21 -7.62 -11.28
N ASN A 466 9.46 -8.15 -10.07
CA ASN A 466 8.86 -7.67 -8.83
C ASN A 466 9.80 -6.77 -8.01
N ASN A 467 10.94 -6.35 -8.57
CA ASN A 467 11.82 -5.42 -7.88
C ASN A 467 11.19 -4.01 -7.83
N PRO A 468 10.80 -3.48 -6.66
CA PRO A 468 10.11 -2.18 -6.59
C PRO A 468 11.03 -1.01 -6.97
N TRP A 469 12.34 -1.14 -6.75
CA TRP A 469 13.32 -0.10 -7.04
C TRP A 469 13.46 0.14 -8.55
N ALA A 470 13.46 -0.93 -9.34
CA ALA A 470 13.49 -0.84 -10.80
C ALA A 470 12.29 -0.05 -11.35
N TRP A 471 11.08 -0.36 -10.88
CA TRP A 471 9.85 0.38 -11.24
C TRP A 471 9.88 1.83 -10.75
N MET A 472 10.30 2.06 -9.51
CA MET A 472 10.34 3.40 -8.91
C MET A 472 11.37 4.31 -9.60
N PHE A 473 12.60 3.84 -9.81
CA PHE A 473 13.66 4.67 -10.39
C PHE A 473 13.41 4.95 -11.87
N SER A 474 12.95 3.95 -12.61
CA SER A 474 12.59 4.15 -14.01
C SER A 474 11.39 5.07 -14.20
N SER A 475 10.42 5.10 -13.26
CA SER A 475 9.33 6.07 -13.27
C SER A 475 9.85 7.52 -13.33
N ALA A 476 10.91 7.83 -12.59
CA ALA A 476 11.53 9.16 -12.63
C ALA A 476 12.11 9.46 -14.02
N THR A 477 12.85 8.50 -14.58
CA THR A 477 13.51 8.62 -15.89
C THR A 477 12.52 8.77 -17.03
N TYR A 478 11.40 8.05 -17.00
CA TYR A 478 10.34 8.21 -18.01
C TYR A 478 9.74 9.61 -17.98
N GLY A 479 9.59 10.22 -16.80
CA GLY A 479 9.28 11.65 -16.68
C GLY A 479 10.33 12.54 -17.33
N PHE A 480 11.62 12.29 -17.04
CA PHE A 480 12.75 13.08 -17.56
C PHE A 480 12.77 13.12 -19.10
N ILE A 481 12.43 12.02 -19.76
CA ILE A 481 12.38 11.92 -21.22
C ILE A 481 11.00 12.30 -21.81
N GLY A 482 10.10 12.89 -21.02
CA GLY A 482 8.79 13.39 -21.46
C GLY A 482 7.72 12.31 -21.67
N GLN A 483 7.92 11.10 -21.14
CA GLN A 483 6.95 10.01 -21.16
C GLN A 483 6.24 9.88 -19.80
N ALA A 484 5.66 10.99 -19.34
CA ALA A 484 5.12 11.11 -17.99
C ALA A 484 3.99 10.11 -17.69
N ALA A 485 3.12 9.79 -18.66
CA ALA A 485 2.07 8.79 -18.52
C ALA A 485 2.63 7.40 -18.16
N SER A 486 3.64 6.94 -18.90
CA SER A 486 4.36 5.69 -18.57
C SER A 486 5.11 5.79 -17.23
N GLY A 487 5.60 6.99 -16.89
CA GLY A 487 6.16 7.26 -15.56
C GLY A 487 5.14 7.06 -14.44
N ILE A 488 3.89 7.49 -14.60
CA ILE A 488 2.78 7.27 -13.65
C ILE A 488 2.54 5.77 -13.47
N GLU A 489 2.32 5.04 -14.56
CA GLU A 489 2.08 3.59 -14.53
C GLU A 489 3.21 2.83 -13.80
N ARG A 490 4.46 3.22 -14.05
CA ARG A 490 5.64 2.63 -13.38
C ARG A 490 5.65 2.93 -11.87
N ALA A 491 5.31 4.14 -11.45
CA ALA A 491 5.22 4.48 -10.02
C ALA A 491 4.07 3.74 -9.32
N GLU A 492 2.90 3.62 -9.96
CA GLU A 492 1.77 2.84 -9.44
C GLU A 492 2.15 1.36 -9.29
N ARG A 493 2.90 0.81 -10.25
CA ARG A 493 3.43 -0.56 -10.16
C ARG A 493 4.38 -0.72 -8.98
N ALA A 494 5.26 0.24 -8.74
CA ALA A 494 6.16 0.24 -7.58
C ALA A 494 5.39 0.29 -6.26
N ILE A 495 4.35 1.13 -6.15
CA ILE A 495 3.47 1.20 -4.97
C ILE A 495 2.75 -0.13 -4.75
N ARG A 496 2.27 -0.77 -5.82
CA ARG A 496 1.62 -2.08 -5.72
C ARG A 496 2.56 -3.17 -5.20
N LEU A 497 3.85 -3.07 -5.49
CA LEU A 497 4.87 -4.01 -5.00
C LEU A 497 5.32 -3.69 -3.57
N SER A 498 5.27 -2.42 -3.14
CA SER A 498 5.59 -2.01 -1.77
C SER A 498 4.54 -1.03 -1.20
N PRO A 499 3.31 -1.51 -0.88
CA PRO A 499 2.19 -0.64 -0.53
C PRO A 499 2.28 0.01 0.86
N LEU A 500 3.02 -0.59 1.79
CA LEU A 500 3.16 -0.12 3.18
C LEU A 500 4.58 0.34 3.51
N ASP A 501 5.45 0.47 2.51
CA ASP A 501 6.85 0.82 2.72
C ASP A 501 6.97 2.10 3.53
N HIS A 502 7.85 2.11 4.53
CA HIS A 502 8.14 3.32 5.29
C HIS A 502 8.76 4.41 4.38
N GLN A 503 9.39 4.01 3.26
CA GLN A 503 9.90 4.90 2.21
C GLN A 503 8.87 5.17 1.09
N ALA A 504 7.59 4.86 1.29
CA ALA A 504 6.56 5.08 0.27
C ALA A 504 6.46 6.54 -0.22
N PHE A 505 6.93 7.51 0.57
CA PHE A 505 7.05 8.91 0.15
C PHE A 505 7.89 9.09 -1.12
N VAL A 506 8.89 8.24 -1.36
CA VAL A 506 9.71 8.30 -2.59
C VAL A 506 8.86 7.94 -3.80
N ASN A 507 8.05 6.88 -3.72
CA ASN A 507 7.12 6.48 -4.79
C ASN A 507 6.06 7.56 -5.05
N TYR A 508 5.46 8.12 -4.00
CA TYR A 508 4.50 9.22 -4.14
C TYR A 508 5.14 10.47 -4.75
N THR A 509 6.42 10.71 -4.49
CA THR A 509 7.15 11.79 -5.14
C THR A 509 7.37 11.53 -6.64
N ARG A 510 7.49 10.26 -7.06
CA ARG A 510 7.54 9.93 -8.50
C ARG A 510 6.19 10.17 -9.16
N LEU A 511 5.08 9.89 -8.49
CA LEU A 511 3.75 10.26 -8.98
C LEU A 511 3.59 11.78 -9.08
N CYS A 512 3.97 12.55 -8.04
CA CYS A 512 3.81 14.00 -8.14
C CYS A 512 4.67 14.60 -9.26
N GLN A 513 5.90 14.11 -9.44
CA GLN A 513 6.77 14.53 -10.55
C GLN A 513 6.13 14.24 -11.91
N ASN A 514 5.67 13.01 -12.13
CA ASN A 514 5.10 12.64 -13.42
C ASN A 514 3.76 13.33 -13.67
N HIS A 515 2.90 13.49 -12.67
CA HIS A 515 1.67 14.27 -12.83
C HIS A 515 1.94 15.75 -13.15
N TYR A 516 2.99 16.34 -12.56
CA TYR A 516 3.42 17.69 -12.92
C TYR A 516 3.87 17.76 -14.39
N LEU A 517 4.72 16.82 -14.81
CA LEU A 517 5.23 16.75 -16.19
C LEU A 517 4.14 16.40 -17.22
N ASN A 518 3.07 15.73 -16.78
CA ASN A 518 1.89 15.42 -17.59
C ASN A 518 0.87 16.58 -17.64
N GLY A 519 1.11 17.67 -16.91
CA GLY A 519 0.21 18.83 -16.84
C GLY A 519 -1.01 18.65 -15.92
N THR A 520 -1.14 17.50 -15.25
CA THR A 520 -2.22 17.24 -14.27
C THR A 520 -1.79 17.74 -12.88
N TYR A 521 -1.73 19.07 -12.72
CA TYR A 521 -1.13 19.72 -11.55
C TYR A 521 -1.87 19.44 -10.23
N GLU A 522 -3.19 19.26 -10.27
CA GLU A 522 -4.04 18.95 -9.13
C GLU A 522 -3.71 17.57 -8.54
N GLU A 523 -3.48 16.58 -9.41
CA GLU A 523 -2.99 15.26 -8.99
C GLU A 523 -1.55 15.36 -8.45
N ALA A 524 -0.70 16.19 -9.06
CA ALA A 524 0.64 16.44 -8.54
C ALA A 524 0.60 17.01 -7.11
N ILE A 525 -0.32 17.95 -6.82
CA ILE A 525 -0.55 18.49 -5.48
C ILE A 525 -1.06 17.40 -4.53
N ARG A 526 -2.03 16.58 -4.95
CA ARG A 526 -2.57 15.47 -4.14
C ARG A 526 -1.46 14.49 -3.72
N TRP A 527 -0.65 14.04 -4.67
CA TRP A 527 0.45 13.10 -4.40
C TRP A 527 1.58 13.74 -3.60
N SER A 528 1.88 15.03 -3.83
CA SER A 528 2.84 15.76 -3.00
C SER A 528 2.39 15.85 -1.54
N ARG A 529 1.09 16.10 -1.28
CA ARG A 529 0.55 16.08 0.09
C ARG A 529 0.73 14.72 0.76
N LYS A 530 0.46 13.64 0.03
CA LYS A 530 0.65 12.26 0.54
C LYS A 530 2.13 11.91 0.77
N ALA A 531 3.03 12.41 -0.07
CA ALA A 531 4.46 12.25 0.14
C ALA A 531 4.92 13.01 1.40
N LEU A 532 4.50 14.26 1.54
CA LEU A 532 4.90 15.14 2.64
C LEU A 532 4.23 14.79 3.97
N SER A 533 3.06 14.12 3.97
CA SER A 533 2.48 13.58 5.21
C SER A 533 3.30 12.43 5.79
N LEU A 534 4.06 11.71 4.96
CA LEU A 534 4.98 10.66 5.40
C LEU A 534 6.38 11.19 5.70
N ASN A 535 6.88 12.11 4.86
CA ASN A 535 8.17 12.76 5.09
C ASN A 535 8.10 14.25 4.75
N PRO A 536 7.83 15.12 5.74
CA PRO A 536 7.74 16.57 5.53
C PRO A 536 9.05 17.19 5.03
N ARG A 537 10.19 16.54 5.25
CA ARG A 537 11.53 17.05 4.91
C ARG A 537 11.98 16.67 3.50
N TYR A 538 11.14 16.01 2.70
CA TYR A 538 11.55 15.53 1.39
C TYR A 538 11.53 16.67 0.35
N GLY A 539 12.67 17.36 0.21
CA GLY A 539 12.78 18.60 -0.57
C GLY A 539 12.28 18.51 -2.02
N ASN A 540 12.44 17.37 -2.69
CA ASN A 540 11.94 17.19 -4.05
C ASN A 540 10.40 17.30 -4.13
N ALA A 541 9.67 16.68 -3.19
CA ALA A 541 8.22 16.78 -3.11
C ALA A 541 7.76 18.21 -2.81
N ILE A 542 8.49 18.94 -1.96
CA ILE A 542 8.18 20.35 -1.65
C ILE A 542 8.32 21.22 -2.92
N ARG A 543 9.40 21.06 -3.70
CA ARG A 543 9.60 21.80 -4.96
C ARG A 543 8.49 21.52 -5.98
N ILE A 544 8.14 20.26 -6.16
CA ILE A 544 7.07 19.87 -7.09
C ILE A 544 5.73 20.43 -6.60
N ALA A 545 5.45 20.39 -5.30
CA ALA A 545 4.25 21.00 -4.71
C ALA A 545 4.19 22.51 -4.99
N ALA A 546 5.27 23.25 -4.70
CA ALA A 546 5.36 24.68 -4.93
C ALA A 546 5.10 25.03 -6.41
N ALA A 547 5.79 24.35 -7.34
CA ALA A 547 5.62 24.59 -8.76
C ALA A 547 4.22 24.20 -9.28
N SER A 548 3.61 23.15 -8.72
CA SER A 548 2.25 22.74 -9.09
C SER A 548 1.21 23.72 -8.57
N LEU A 549 1.40 24.27 -7.37
CA LEU A 549 0.53 25.30 -6.79
C LEU A 549 0.58 26.61 -7.59
N GLU A 550 1.77 27.03 -8.02
CA GLU A 550 1.92 28.15 -8.96
C GLU A 550 1.19 27.89 -10.29
N ALA A 551 1.30 26.67 -10.82
CA ALA A 551 0.67 26.30 -12.09
C ALA A 551 -0.86 26.43 -12.07
N VAL A 552 -1.50 26.27 -10.90
CA VAL A 552 -2.96 26.35 -10.72
C VAL A 552 -3.41 27.68 -10.12
N GLY A 553 -2.52 28.67 -10.01
CA GLY A 553 -2.82 30.02 -9.50
C GLY A 553 -2.93 30.13 -7.97
N ARG A 554 -2.50 29.11 -7.20
CA ARG A 554 -2.52 29.11 -5.73
C ARG A 554 -1.22 29.67 -5.15
N HIS A 555 -0.93 30.93 -5.49
CA HIS A 555 0.36 31.60 -5.20
C HIS A 555 0.70 31.69 -3.71
N GLU A 556 -0.30 31.92 -2.84
CA GLU A 556 -0.08 31.97 -1.39
C GLU A 556 0.37 30.62 -0.83
N ASP A 557 -0.29 29.53 -1.23
CA ASP A 557 0.08 28.17 -0.84
C ASP A 557 1.46 27.78 -1.39
N ALA A 558 1.78 28.20 -2.63
CA ALA A 558 3.09 27.99 -3.22
C ALA A 558 4.20 28.70 -2.42
N SER A 559 3.95 29.95 -2.02
CA SER A 559 4.84 30.73 -1.15
C SER A 559 5.04 30.07 0.22
N LEU A 560 4.01 29.44 0.79
CA LEU A 560 4.14 28.65 2.02
C LEU A 560 5.02 27.41 1.80
N MET A 561 4.87 26.71 0.68
CA MET A 561 5.76 25.59 0.33
C MET A 561 7.21 26.05 0.11
N ALA A 562 7.45 27.21 -0.49
CA ALA A 562 8.80 27.75 -0.66
C ALA A 562 9.45 28.13 0.68
N LYS A 563 8.69 28.72 1.61
CA LYS A 563 9.16 28.96 2.99
C LYS A 563 9.51 27.65 3.71
N HIS A 564 8.65 26.65 3.59
CA HIS A 564 8.91 25.31 4.15
C HIS A 564 10.19 24.70 3.53
N HIS A 565 10.35 24.77 2.20
CA HIS A 565 11.54 24.29 1.51
C HIS A 565 12.82 24.94 2.06
N ARG A 566 12.81 26.26 2.30
CA ARG A 566 13.97 27.00 2.83
C ARG A 566 14.36 26.56 4.24
N LEU A 567 13.39 26.20 5.08
CA LEU A 567 13.67 25.64 6.42
C LEU A 567 14.35 24.27 6.34
N VAL A 568 13.97 23.46 5.34
CA VAL A 568 14.49 22.10 5.17
C VAL A 568 15.85 22.08 4.46
N LEU A 569 16.02 22.90 3.42
CA LEU A 569 17.21 22.99 2.57
C LEU A 569 17.69 24.45 2.48
N PRO A 570 18.35 24.99 3.52
CA PRO A 570 18.71 26.41 3.59
C PRO A 570 19.77 26.85 2.58
N GLN A 571 20.56 25.90 2.06
CA GLN A 571 21.62 26.16 1.07
C GLN A 571 21.13 26.01 -0.38
N PHE A 572 19.87 25.63 -0.60
CA PHE A 572 19.34 25.45 -1.94
C PHE A 572 19.07 26.79 -2.62
N THR A 573 19.54 26.92 -3.87
CA THR A 573 19.16 28.00 -4.77
C THR A 573 18.68 27.45 -6.11
N VAL A 574 17.75 28.17 -6.74
CA VAL A 574 17.21 27.81 -8.05
C VAL A 574 18.29 27.89 -9.12
N SER A 575 19.18 28.89 -9.06
CA SER A 575 20.29 29.03 -10.03
C SER A 575 21.26 27.84 -10.01
N HIS A 576 21.52 27.27 -8.83
CA HIS A 576 22.39 26.09 -8.71
C HIS A 576 21.69 24.80 -9.15
N TYR A 577 20.37 24.72 -8.97
CA TYR A 577 19.58 23.55 -9.34
C TYR A 577 19.22 23.50 -10.83
N ALA A 578 18.91 24.64 -11.45
CA ALA A 578 18.47 24.75 -12.84
C ALA A 578 19.31 23.96 -13.86
N PRO A 579 20.67 24.05 -13.89
CA PRO A 579 21.48 23.29 -14.83
C PRO A 579 21.50 21.78 -14.57
N ARG A 580 21.07 21.35 -13.38
CA ARG A 580 20.98 19.94 -12.96
C ARG A 580 19.54 19.41 -13.01
N CYS A 581 18.58 20.20 -13.48
CA CYS A 581 17.21 19.75 -13.59
C CYS A 581 17.12 18.68 -14.68
N PRO A 582 16.68 17.44 -14.36
CA PRO A 582 16.69 16.34 -15.31
C PRO A 582 15.53 16.36 -16.31
N PHE A 583 14.67 17.37 -16.27
CA PHE A 583 13.53 17.49 -17.19
C PHE A 583 13.98 17.93 -18.58
N LYS A 584 13.17 17.66 -19.60
CA LYS A 584 13.39 18.23 -20.94
C LYS A 584 13.44 19.75 -20.89
N ALA A 585 14.26 20.36 -21.74
CA ALA A 585 14.58 21.79 -21.70
C ALA A 585 13.35 22.72 -21.52
N GLU A 586 12.29 22.54 -22.31
CA GLU A 586 11.07 23.36 -22.20
C GLU A 586 10.38 23.20 -20.83
N GLN A 587 10.23 21.96 -20.37
CA GLN A 587 9.64 21.67 -19.06
C GLN A 587 10.54 22.13 -17.90
N ALA A 588 11.86 22.02 -18.06
CA ALA A 588 12.83 22.50 -17.08
C ALA A 588 12.76 24.02 -16.93
N SER A 589 12.72 24.76 -18.04
CA SER A 589 12.58 26.22 -18.03
C SER A 589 11.28 26.65 -17.34
N LEU A 590 10.16 26.02 -17.68
CA LEU A 590 8.87 26.32 -17.04
C LEU A 590 8.86 25.96 -15.54
N TYR A 591 9.48 24.84 -15.17
CA TYR A 591 9.58 24.41 -13.78
C TYR A 591 10.42 25.39 -12.96
N VAL A 592 11.59 25.80 -13.47
CA VAL A 592 12.46 26.79 -12.85
C VAL A 592 11.73 28.11 -12.63
N GLN A 593 11.07 28.66 -13.66
CA GLN A 593 10.29 29.90 -13.54
C GLN A 593 9.22 29.82 -12.45
N ARG A 594 8.54 28.67 -12.32
CA ARG A 594 7.53 28.46 -11.27
C ARG A 594 8.15 28.34 -9.88
N LEU A 595 9.35 27.78 -9.74
CA LEU A 595 10.06 27.79 -8.45
C LEU A 595 10.45 29.20 -8.01
N GLU A 596 10.92 30.02 -8.96
CA GLU A 596 11.24 31.44 -8.71
C GLU A 596 9.98 32.22 -8.34
N ALA A 597 8.88 32.03 -9.08
CA ALA A 597 7.59 32.65 -8.80
C ALA A 597 7.02 32.27 -7.42
N ALA A 598 7.17 31.00 -7.01
CA ALA A 598 6.81 30.53 -5.68
C ALA A 598 7.66 31.16 -4.56
N GLY A 599 8.76 31.85 -4.88
CA GLY A 599 9.63 32.52 -3.90
C GLY A 599 10.76 31.64 -3.35
N LEU A 600 11.18 30.59 -4.08
CA LEU A 600 12.41 29.88 -3.75
C LEU A 600 13.63 30.80 -3.98
N PRO A 601 14.71 30.67 -3.19
CA PRO A 601 15.92 31.50 -3.36
C PRO A 601 16.54 31.31 -4.74
N VAL A 602 16.89 32.39 -5.43
CA VAL A 602 17.53 32.36 -6.77
C VAL A 602 19.04 32.27 -6.65
#